data_AF-A0A376KH25-F1
#
_entry.id   AF-A0A376KH25-F1
#
_cell.length_a   1.000
_cell.length_b   1.000
_cell.length_c   1.000
_cell.angle_alpha   90.00
_cell.angle_beta   90.00
_cell.angle_gamma   90.00
#
_symmetry.space_group_name_H-M   'P 1'
#
loop_
_entity.id
_entity.type
_entity.pdbx_description
1 polymer ?
#
loop_
_entity_poly.entity_id
_entity_poly.type
_entity_poly.pdbx_seq_one_letter_code
_entity_poly.pdbx_strand_id
1 'polypeptide(L)'
;MDVRAFTGQAKFCKKAAAGYSNCCKDSGWGQDIGLAKCSSDEKALAKAKSNKLTVSVGEFCSKKVLGVCLQKKRSYCQFDSKLAQIVQQQGATVSCVSVFGRAKHPDCRGITVDELQKIQFDRLDFTNFYEDLMNNQKIPDSGVLTQKVKEQIADQLKQAGQ
;
A
#
# COMPACT_ATOMS: atom_id res chain seq x y z
N MET A 1 -0.92 25.79 -0.76
CA MET A 1 -0.29 24.49 -1.12
C MET A 1 -1.34 23.41 -0.95
N ASP A 2 -1.54 22.55 -1.93
CA ASP A 2 -2.45 21.39 -1.80
C ASP A 2 -1.71 20.27 -1.07
N VAL A 3 -1.81 20.26 0.26
CA VAL A 3 -1.14 19.27 1.13
C VAL A 3 -1.97 17.99 1.15
N ARG A 4 -1.32 16.87 0.86
CA ARG A 4 -1.97 15.56 0.78
C ARG A 4 -1.26 14.54 1.65
N ALA A 5 -2.05 13.80 2.42
CA ALA A 5 -1.58 12.68 3.22
C ALA A 5 -1.77 11.36 2.45
N PHE A 6 -1.02 10.33 2.83
CA PHE A 6 -1.17 8.96 2.31
C PHE A 6 -1.10 8.87 0.77
N THR A 7 -0.20 9.64 0.16
CA THR A 7 0.07 9.59 -1.27
C THR A 7 0.60 8.22 -1.68
N GLY A 8 0.28 7.79 -2.90
CA GLY A 8 0.80 6.56 -3.48
C GLY A 8 1.35 6.77 -4.88
N GLN A 9 1.95 5.72 -5.43
CA GLN A 9 2.48 5.69 -6.79
C GLN A 9 1.74 4.69 -7.65
N ALA A 10 1.42 5.10 -8.88
CA ALA A 10 0.90 4.20 -9.89
C ALA A 10 1.98 3.19 -10.31
N LYS A 11 1.68 1.89 -10.18
CA LYS A 11 2.56 0.79 -10.60
C LYS A 11 1.79 -0.18 -11.49
N PHE A 12 2.51 -0.89 -12.35
CA PHE A 12 1.93 -1.79 -13.34
C PHE A 12 2.71 -3.09 -13.43
N CYS A 13 2.00 -4.18 -13.70
CA CYS A 13 2.61 -5.46 -14.08
C CYS A 13 1.93 -6.04 -15.30
N LYS A 14 2.71 -6.77 -16.10
CA LYS A 14 2.27 -7.39 -17.34
C LYS A 14 1.83 -8.82 -17.12
N LYS A 15 0.88 -9.24 -17.94
CA LYS A 15 0.47 -10.63 -18.12
C LYS A 15 0.42 -10.92 -19.62
N ALA A 16 1.22 -11.87 -20.06
CA ALA A 16 1.19 -12.37 -21.42
C ALA A 16 0.03 -13.34 -21.61
N ALA A 17 -0.47 -13.45 -22.84
CA ALA A 17 -1.50 -14.41 -23.20
C ALA A 17 -1.04 -15.87 -22.98
N ALA A 18 -2.00 -16.78 -22.90
CA ALA A 18 -1.77 -18.23 -22.77
C ALA A 18 -0.85 -18.65 -21.60
N GLY A 19 -0.81 -17.86 -20.52
CA GLY A 19 -0.04 -18.18 -19.32
C GLY A 19 1.49 -18.11 -19.49
N TYR A 20 1.99 -17.55 -20.59
CA TYR A 20 3.43 -17.47 -20.89
C TYR A 20 4.23 -16.77 -19.79
N SER A 21 3.71 -15.66 -19.26
CA SER A 21 4.30 -14.94 -18.12
C SER A 21 3.24 -14.15 -17.37
N ASN A 22 3.26 -14.19 -16.05
CA ASN A 22 2.43 -13.37 -15.16
C ASN A 22 3.32 -12.65 -14.15
N CYS A 23 3.82 -11.50 -14.55
CA CYS A 23 4.69 -10.64 -13.74
C CYS A 23 3.97 -9.94 -12.58
N CYS A 24 2.66 -10.15 -12.43
CA CYS A 24 1.93 -9.72 -11.24
C CYS A 24 2.03 -10.71 -10.07
N LYS A 25 2.50 -11.92 -10.33
CA LYS A 25 2.69 -13.01 -9.35
C LYS A 25 4.07 -13.70 -9.49
N ASP A 26 4.90 -13.23 -10.42
CA ASP A 26 6.17 -13.84 -10.82
C ASP A 26 6.06 -15.34 -11.15
N SER A 27 5.17 -15.68 -12.09
CA SER A 27 4.80 -17.07 -12.40
C SER A 27 4.46 -17.24 -13.88
N GLY A 28 4.73 -18.40 -14.48
CA GLY A 28 4.23 -18.75 -15.82
C GLY A 28 5.20 -19.64 -16.56
N TRP A 29 4.70 -20.48 -17.47
CA TRP A 29 5.50 -21.56 -18.06
C TRP A 29 6.74 -21.04 -18.79
N GLY A 30 6.67 -19.87 -19.44
CA GLY A 30 7.81 -19.26 -20.10
C GLY A 30 8.86 -18.75 -19.12
N GLN A 31 8.47 -18.40 -17.90
CA GLN A 31 9.39 -18.03 -16.82
C GLN A 31 10.04 -19.27 -16.19
N ASP A 32 9.26 -20.34 -16.01
CA ASP A 32 9.72 -21.61 -15.42
C ASP A 32 10.85 -22.24 -16.24
N ILE A 33 10.81 -22.09 -17.57
CA ILE A 33 11.87 -22.54 -18.49
C ILE A 33 12.89 -21.44 -18.85
N GLY A 34 12.83 -20.28 -18.19
CA GLY A 34 13.81 -19.20 -18.35
C GLY A 34 13.68 -18.34 -19.63
N LEU A 35 12.64 -18.53 -20.45
CA LEU A 35 12.40 -17.78 -21.69
C LEU A 35 11.71 -16.42 -21.47
N ALA A 36 11.12 -16.18 -20.30
CA ALA A 36 10.48 -14.92 -19.93
C ALA A 36 11.03 -14.39 -18.61
N LYS A 37 11.21 -13.07 -18.52
CA LYS A 37 11.68 -12.38 -17.31
C LYS A 37 10.80 -11.19 -17.00
N CYS A 38 10.46 -11.03 -15.72
CA CYS A 38 9.81 -9.83 -15.22
C CYS A 38 10.85 -8.74 -14.95
N SER A 39 10.45 -7.49 -15.17
CA SER A 39 11.30 -6.34 -14.85
C SER A 39 11.53 -6.19 -13.34
N SER A 40 12.56 -5.43 -12.96
CA SER A 40 12.83 -5.09 -11.56
C SER A 40 11.62 -4.45 -10.88
N ASP A 41 10.93 -3.54 -11.57
CA ASP A 41 9.75 -2.85 -11.05
C ASP A 41 8.58 -3.80 -10.81
N GLU A 42 8.40 -4.79 -11.68
CA GLU A 42 7.37 -5.81 -11.51
C GLU A 42 7.65 -6.74 -10.33
N LYS A 43 8.92 -7.09 -10.12
CA LYS A 43 9.36 -7.85 -8.93
C LYS A 43 9.20 -7.03 -7.65
N ALA A 44 9.57 -5.75 -7.68
CA ALA A 44 9.37 -4.83 -6.56
C ALA A 44 7.88 -4.67 -6.23
N LEU A 45 7.02 -4.56 -7.26
CA LEU A 45 5.57 -4.54 -7.08
C LEU A 45 5.05 -5.87 -6.50
N ALA A 46 5.56 -7.02 -6.93
CA ALA A 46 5.19 -8.32 -6.36
C ALA A 46 5.52 -8.38 -4.85
N LYS A 47 6.69 -7.87 -4.44
CA LYS A 47 7.06 -7.74 -3.02
C LYS A 47 6.18 -6.73 -2.27
N ALA A 48 5.86 -5.58 -2.87
CA ALA A 48 4.95 -4.62 -2.26
C ALA A 48 3.55 -5.23 -2.04
N LYS A 49 3.09 -6.07 -2.97
CA LYS A 49 1.84 -6.82 -2.84
C LYS A 49 1.88 -7.85 -1.71
N SER A 50 2.95 -8.63 -1.58
CA SER A 50 3.09 -9.58 -0.45
C SER A 50 3.12 -8.86 0.90
N ASN A 51 3.67 -7.64 0.92
CA ASN A 51 3.71 -6.79 2.11
C ASN A 51 2.39 -6.03 2.37
N LYS A 52 1.33 -6.29 1.59
CA LYS A 52 0.02 -5.63 1.70
C LYS A 52 0.10 -4.10 1.55
N LEU A 53 1.01 -3.60 0.73
CA LEU A 53 1.24 -2.16 0.49
C LEU A 53 0.54 -1.63 -0.77
N THR A 54 -0.34 -2.41 -1.38
CA THR A 54 -0.91 -2.08 -2.69
C THR A 54 -2.41 -2.23 -2.75
N VAL A 55 -3.07 -1.36 -3.50
CA VAL A 55 -4.47 -1.47 -3.92
C VAL A 55 -4.54 -1.79 -5.41
N SER A 56 -5.33 -2.80 -5.79
CA SER A 56 -5.56 -3.13 -7.21
C SER A 56 -6.59 -2.17 -7.82
N VAL A 57 -6.21 -1.47 -8.89
CA VAL A 57 -7.12 -0.53 -9.59
C VAL A 57 -7.88 -1.23 -10.71
N GLY A 58 -7.21 -2.07 -11.50
CA GLY A 58 -7.87 -2.84 -12.55
C GLY A 58 -6.93 -3.38 -13.62
N GLU A 59 -7.48 -4.07 -14.61
CA GLU A 59 -6.74 -4.71 -15.70
C GLU A 59 -7.18 -4.14 -17.07
N PHE A 60 -6.25 -3.98 -17.99
CA PHE A 60 -6.53 -3.51 -19.34
C PHE A 60 -5.63 -4.16 -20.38
N CYS A 61 -6.10 -4.20 -21.63
CA CYS A 61 -5.27 -4.65 -22.74
C CYS A 61 -4.24 -3.57 -23.13
N SER A 62 -2.96 -3.90 -23.00
CA SER A 62 -1.85 -2.99 -23.32
C SER A 62 -1.30 -3.19 -24.74
N LYS A 63 -1.45 -4.38 -25.30
CA LYS A 63 -1.09 -4.70 -26.69
C LYS A 63 -2.20 -5.54 -27.31
N LYS A 64 -2.83 -5.00 -28.35
CA LYS A 64 -3.93 -5.62 -29.09
C LYS A 64 -3.53 -5.72 -30.56
N VAL A 65 -3.70 -6.91 -31.16
CA VAL A 65 -3.39 -7.17 -32.57
C VAL A 65 -4.55 -7.97 -33.15
N LEU A 66 -5.11 -7.51 -34.28
CA LEU A 66 -6.27 -8.15 -34.94
C LEU A 66 -7.44 -8.45 -33.97
N GLY A 67 -7.72 -7.53 -33.04
CA GLY A 67 -8.78 -7.71 -32.03
C GLY A 67 -8.40 -8.58 -30.83
N VAL A 68 -7.32 -9.36 -30.91
CA VAL A 68 -6.84 -10.24 -29.84
C VAL A 68 -5.90 -9.50 -28.89
N CYS A 69 -6.09 -9.67 -27.57
CA CYS A 69 -5.21 -9.08 -26.58
C CYS A 69 -3.99 -9.96 -26.30
N LEU A 70 -2.83 -9.57 -26.82
CA LEU A 70 -1.58 -10.31 -26.65
C LEU A 70 -0.93 -10.06 -25.28
N GLN A 71 -1.13 -8.86 -24.72
CA GLN A 71 -0.55 -8.48 -23.44
C GLN A 71 -1.52 -7.62 -22.64
N LYS A 72 -1.88 -8.11 -21.46
CA LYS A 72 -2.62 -7.34 -20.46
C LYS A 72 -1.66 -6.67 -19.49
N LYS A 73 -2.06 -5.51 -18.99
CA LYS A 73 -1.43 -4.86 -17.85
C LYS A 73 -2.45 -4.74 -16.73
N ARG A 74 -2.01 -4.96 -15.49
CA ARG A 74 -2.81 -4.69 -14.30
C ARG A 74 -2.15 -3.54 -13.53
N SER A 75 -2.95 -2.57 -13.13
CA SER A 75 -2.50 -1.39 -12.41
C SER A 75 -2.84 -1.46 -10.92
N TYR A 76 -1.99 -0.81 -10.15
CA TYR A 76 -2.05 -0.75 -8.69
C TYR A 76 -1.65 0.65 -8.23
N CYS A 77 -2.21 1.07 -7.11
CA CYS A 77 -1.61 2.11 -6.29
C CYS A 77 -0.76 1.45 -5.21
N GLN A 78 0.53 1.77 -5.19
CA GLN A 78 1.47 1.33 -4.16
C GLN A 78 1.67 2.46 -3.15
N PHE A 79 1.65 2.13 -1.86
CA PHE A 79 1.84 3.05 -0.76
C PHE A 79 3.10 2.70 0.04
N ASP A 80 3.61 3.66 0.81
CA ASP A 80 4.82 3.48 1.61
C ASP A 80 4.56 2.77 2.94
N SER A 81 3.29 2.64 3.36
CA SER A 81 2.92 1.95 4.60
C SER A 81 1.57 1.24 4.51
N LYS A 82 1.39 0.21 5.36
CA LYS A 82 0.09 -0.47 5.52
C LYS A 82 -1.00 0.48 6.01
N LEU A 83 -0.65 1.41 6.90
CA LEU A 83 -1.58 2.45 7.36
C LEU A 83 -2.09 3.29 6.19
N ALA A 84 -1.18 3.78 5.33
CA ALA A 84 -1.57 4.54 4.14
C ALA A 84 -2.46 3.72 3.21
N GLN A 85 -2.12 2.45 2.98
CA GLN A 85 -2.94 1.54 2.18
C GLN A 85 -4.34 1.35 2.76
N ILE A 86 -4.47 1.14 4.07
CA ILE A 86 -5.76 0.93 4.76
C ILE A 86 -6.62 2.17 4.68
N VAL A 87 -6.08 3.34 5.05
CA VAL A 87 -6.81 4.61 5.00
C VAL A 87 -7.27 4.91 3.57
N GLN A 88 -6.40 4.70 2.59
CA GLN A 88 -6.74 4.91 1.18
C GLN A 88 -7.74 3.90 0.64
N GLN A 89 -7.68 2.61 1.04
CA GLN A 89 -8.60 1.59 0.54
C GLN A 89 -9.97 1.68 1.21
N GLN A 90 -9.99 1.82 2.53
CA GLN A 90 -11.19 1.70 3.35
C GLN A 90 -11.82 3.08 3.61
N GLY A 91 -11.01 4.11 3.92
CA GLY A 91 -11.48 5.48 4.15
C GLY A 91 -12.04 6.17 2.91
N ALA A 92 -11.49 5.86 1.74
CA ALA A 92 -12.04 6.26 0.44
C ALA A 92 -13.40 5.60 0.13
N THR A 93 -13.54 4.32 0.46
CA THR A 93 -14.72 3.54 0.10
C THR A 93 -15.93 3.97 0.93
N VAL A 94 -15.73 4.39 2.19
CA VAL A 94 -16.81 4.95 3.03
C VAL A 94 -17.27 6.35 2.58
N SER A 95 -16.48 7.08 1.80
CA SER A 95 -16.79 8.44 1.33
C SER A 95 -17.38 8.50 -0.09
N CYS A 96 -17.81 7.36 -0.65
CA CYS A 96 -18.52 7.23 -1.94
C CYS A 96 -17.82 7.80 -3.20
N VAL A 97 -16.55 8.19 -3.13
CA VAL A 97 -15.78 8.61 -4.31
C VAL A 97 -14.81 7.50 -4.69
N SER A 98 -14.84 7.02 -5.94
CA SER A 98 -13.81 6.12 -6.44
C SER A 98 -12.50 6.89 -6.59
N VAL A 99 -11.62 6.81 -5.58
CA VAL A 99 -10.41 7.66 -5.50
C VAL A 99 -9.27 7.16 -6.40
N PHE A 100 -9.38 5.94 -6.95
CA PHE A 100 -8.28 5.29 -7.66
C PHE A 100 -8.29 5.45 -9.19
N GLY A 101 -9.23 6.21 -9.75
CA GLY A 101 -9.32 6.40 -11.20
C GLY A 101 -9.62 5.10 -11.97
N ARG A 102 -9.10 5.00 -13.20
CA ARG A 102 -9.35 3.84 -14.10
C ARG A 102 -8.10 2.99 -14.26
N ALA A 103 -8.26 1.73 -14.65
CA ALA A 103 -7.13 0.80 -14.85
C ALA A 103 -5.97 1.38 -15.70
N LYS A 104 -6.28 2.09 -16.78
CA LYS A 104 -5.27 2.74 -17.66
C LYS A 104 -4.67 4.03 -17.08
N HIS A 105 -5.42 4.70 -16.20
CA HIS A 105 -5.08 5.99 -15.60
C HIS A 105 -5.42 5.94 -14.10
N PRO A 106 -4.63 5.17 -13.32
CA PRO A 106 -4.82 5.08 -11.89
C PRO A 106 -4.54 6.44 -11.26
N ASP A 107 -5.38 6.83 -10.30
CA ASP A 107 -5.21 8.02 -9.48
C ASP A 107 -4.73 7.58 -8.09
N CYS A 108 -3.48 7.88 -7.73
CA CYS A 108 -2.91 7.51 -6.43
C CYS A 108 -2.57 8.75 -5.60
N ARG A 109 -3.30 9.86 -5.82
CA ARG A 109 -2.90 11.21 -5.43
C ARG A 109 -2.83 11.52 -3.92
N GLY A 110 -3.28 10.63 -3.05
CA GLY A 110 -3.43 10.94 -1.62
C GLY A 110 -4.74 11.63 -1.27
N ILE A 111 -4.93 11.85 0.02
CA ILE A 111 -6.13 12.42 0.64
C ILE A 111 -5.83 13.85 1.05
N THR A 112 -6.69 14.79 0.67
CA THR A 112 -6.62 16.19 1.13
C THR A 112 -7.04 16.31 2.59
N VAL A 113 -6.74 17.43 3.25
CA VAL A 113 -7.14 17.65 4.65
C VAL A 113 -8.67 17.56 4.81
N ASP A 114 -9.44 18.15 3.91
CA ASP A 114 -10.91 18.16 3.96
C ASP A 114 -11.52 16.77 3.75
N GLU A 115 -10.90 15.94 2.91
CA GLU A 115 -11.30 14.54 2.72
C GLU A 115 -10.96 13.71 3.96
N LEU A 116 -9.79 13.96 4.55
CA LEU A 116 -9.30 13.24 5.73
C LEU A 116 -10.24 13.42 6.92
N GLN A 117 -10.77 14.64 7.12
CA GLN A 117 -11.73 14.96 8.19
C GLN A 117 -13.05 14.18 8.08
N LYS A 118 -13.41 13.71 6.88
CA LYS A 118 -14.65 12.96 6.63
C LYS A 118 -14.48 11.45 6.86
N ILE A 119 -13.25 10.99 7.10
CA ILE A 119 -12.97 9.57 7.32
C ILE A 119 -13.32 9.18 8.74
N GLN A 120 -14.16 8.16 8.88
CA GLN A 120 -14.50 7.54 10.15
C GLN A 120 -13.45 6.48 10.51
N PHE A 121 -12.38 6.90 11.18
CA PHE A 121 -11.25 6.04 11.54
C PHE A 121 -11.63 4.88 12.46
N ASP A 122 -12.68 5.05 13.27
CA ASP A 122 -13.25 4.03 14.14
C ASP A 122 -13.85 2.84 13.36
N ARG A 123 -14.14 3.02 12.06
CA ARG A 123 -14.69 1.97 11.19
C ARG A 123 -13.66 1.30 10.29
N LEU A 124 -12.39 1.70 10.38
CA LEU A 124 -11.32 1.12 9.57
C LEU A 124 -10.70 -0.09 10.29
N ASP A 125 -10.47 -1.16 9.53
CA ASP A 125 -9.77 -2.34 10.03
C ASP A 125 -8.25 -2.15 9.90
N PHE A 126 -7.60 -1.97 11.06
CA PHE A 126 -6.16 -1.82 11.19
C PHE A 126 -5.42 -3.10 11.61
N THR A 127 -6.09 -4.27 11.66
CA THR A 127 -5.49 -5.53 12.14
C THR A 127 -4.16 -5.84 11.45
N ASN A 128 -4.11 -5.71 10.13
CA ASN A 128 -2.89 -5.95 9.34
C ASN A 128 -1.73 -4.99 9.65
N PHE A 129 -2.04 -3.78 10.11
CA PHE A 129 -1.04 -2.79 10.53
C PHE A 129 -0.57 -3.07 11.96
N TYR A 130 -1.48 -3.41 12.87
CA TYR A 130 -1.13 -3.78 14.23
C TYR A 130 -0.28 -5.05 14.30
N GLU A 131 -0.59 -6.08 13.51
CA GLU A 131 0.25 -7.28 13.40
C GLU A 131 1.71 -6.93 13.06
N ASP A 132 1.92 -6.03 12.09
CA ASP A 132 3.26 -5.59 11.72
C ASP A 132 3.94 -4.77 12.82
N LEU A 133 3.17 -3.92 13.51
CA LEU A 133 3.70 -3.14 14.63
C LEU A 133 4.19 -4.08 15.74
N MET A 134 3.37 -5.08 16.11
CA MET A 134 3.69 -6.04 17.17
C MET A 134 4.84 -6.98 16.78
N ASN A 135 4.92 -7.39 15.52
CA ASN A 135 5.98 -8.29 15.05
C ASN A 135 7.33 -7.57 14.87
N ASN A 136 7.34 -6.26 14.61
CA ASN A 136 8.56 -5.50 14.35
C ASN A 136 9.00 -4.58 15.51
N GLN A 137 8.13 -4.31 16.50
CA GLN A 137 8.53 -3.65 17.73
C GLN A 137 8.84 -4.70 18.80
N LYS A 138 10.08 -4.66 19.31
CA LYS A 138 10.31 -5.05 20.71
C LYS A 138 9.58 -4.02 21.57
N ILE A 139 8.32 -4.29 21.92
CA ILE A 139 7.65 -3.52 22.96
C ILE A 139 8.57 -3.64 24.19
N PRO A 140 9.14 -2.53 24.68
CA PRO A 140 9.96 -2.59 25.88
C PRO A 140 9.09 -3.19 26.97
N ASP A 141 9.67 -4.12 27.73
CA ASP A 141 8.98 -4.70 28.89
C ASP A 141 8.36 -3.57 29.71
N SER A 142 7.14 -3.78 30.19
CA SER A 142 6.32 -2.80 30.92
C SER A 142 7.10 -2.08 32.05
N GLY A 143 8.11 -2.75 32.61
CA GLY A 143 9.07 -2.17 33.57
C GLY A 143 9.89 -1.00 33.00
N VAL A 144 10.38 -1.08 31.76
CA VAL A 144 11.14 -0.01 31.09
C VAL A 144 10.26 1.19 30.77
N LEU A 145 9.01 0.95 30.35
CA LEU A 145 8.04 2.02 30.12
C LEU A 145 7.68 2.72 31.44
N THR A 146 7.44 1.95 32.50
CA THR A 146 7.18 2.47 33.84
C THR A 146 8.36 3.28 34.39
N GLN A 147 9.58 2.84 34.12
CA GLN A 147 10.79 3.56 34.55
C GLN A 147 10.93 4.91 33.82
N LYS A 148 10.70 4.94 32.50
CA LYS A 148 10.71 6.19 31.71
C LYS A 148 9.64 7.17 32.17
N VAL A 149 8.44 6.69 32.47
CA VAL A 149 7.36 7.54 33.00
C VAL A 149 7.74 8.11 34.37
N LYS A 150 8.33 7.29 35.25
CA LYS A 150 8.84 7.76 36.56
C LYS A 150 9.92 8.83 36.42
N GLU A 151 10.87 8.64 35.51
CA GLU A 151 11.93 9.62 35.23
C GLU A 151 11.35 10.95 34.73
N GLN A 152 10.43 10.90 33.75
CA GLN A 152 9.79 12.12 33.24
C GLN A 152 8.98 12.87 34.30
N ILE A 153 8.27 12.16 35.18
CA ILE A 153 7.55 12.78 36.29
C ILE A 153 8.53 13.41 37.30
N ALA A 154 9.63 12.74 37.61
CA ALA A 154 10.65 13.27 38.53
C ALA A 154 11.32 14.54 37.98
N ASP A 155 11.58 14.59 36.66
CA ASP A 155 12.18 15.77 36.03
C ASP A 155 11.20 16.95 35.96
N GLN A 156 9.91 16.69 35.71
CA GLN A 156 8.86 17.70 35.77
C GLN A 156 8.69 18.28 37.18
N LEU A 157 8.77 17.44 38.22
CA LEU A 157 8.69 17.89 39.62
C LEU A 157 9.89 18.73 40.04
N LYS A 158 11.08 18.48 39.48
CA LYS A 158 12.27 19.32 39.71
C LYS A 158 12.17 20.69 39.03
N GLN A 159 11.53 20.75 37.86
CA GLN A 159 11.31 22.02 37.14
C GLN A 159 10.20 22.87 37.75
N ALA A 160 9.21 22.25 38.40
CA ALA A 160 8.12 22.96 39.10
C ALA A 160 8.50 23.45 40.51
N GLY A 161 9.69 23.09 41.01
CA GLY A 161 10.21 23.46 42.32
C GLY A 161 11.27 24.57 42.31
N GLN A 162 11.53 25.20 41.15
CA GLN A 162 12.30 26.44 40.99
C GLN A 162 11.36 27.57 40.60
#